data_AF-A0A7C4Z9Z9-F1
#
_entry.id   AF-A0A7C4Z9Z9-F1
#
_cell.length_a   1.000
_cell.length_b   1.000
_cell.length_c   1.000
_cell.angle_alpha   90.00
_cell.angle_beta   90.00
_cell.angle_gamma   90.00
#
_symmetry.space_group_name_H-M   'P 1'
#
loop_
_entity.id
_entity.type
_entity.pdbx_description
1 polymer ?
#
loop_
_entity_poly.entity_id
_entity_poly.type
_entity_poly.pdbx_seq_one_letter_code
_entity_poly.pdbx_strand_id
1 'polypeptide(L)' 'MGKRRDRFDRRKVDQAMSRSMNGPRKAAERKRRDARMRALLQKAKPPYIPAVNCWLAAQLAKPVSKITPEDVKKLLAAK' A
#
# COMPACT_ATOMS: atom_id res chain seq x y z
N MET A 1 -22.27 34.99 -8.37
CA MET A 1 -22.32 33.62 -8.95
C MET A 1 -23.23 32.78 -8.08
N GLY A 2 -24.12 31.98 -8.66
CA GLY A 2 -25.22 31.38 -7.90
C GLY A 2 -24.81 30.19 -7.02
N LYS A 3 -25.74 29.74 -6.16
CA LYS A 3 -25.56 28.67 -5.15
C LYS A 3 -24.87 27.39 -5.65
N ARG A 4 -24.94 27.07 -6.96
CA ARG A 4 -24.26 25.91 -7.56
C ARG A 4 -22.75 26.08 -7.59
N ARG A 5 -22.26 27.27 -7.93
CA ARG A 5 -20.82 27.55 -8.04
C ARG A 5 -20.15 27.53 -6.67
N ASP A 6 -20.77 28.17 -5.67
CA ASP A 6 -20.26 28.18 -4.30
C ASP A 6 -20.10 26.78 -3.72
N ARG A 7 -21.06 25.86 -4.01
CA ARG A 7 -20.94 24.44 -3.62
C ARG A 7 -19.75 23.75 -4.28
N PHE A 8 -19.49 24.03 -5.54
CA PHE A 8 -18.38 23.43 -6.26
C PHE A 8 -17.03 23.93 -5.74
N ASP A 9 -16.94 25.23 -5.47
CA ASP A 9 -15.73 25.85 -4.93
C ASP A 9 -15.45 25.35 -3.50
N ARG A 10 -16.48 25.22 -2.66
CA ARG A 10 -16.36 24.58 -1.34
C ARG A 10 -15.83 23.14 -1.43
N ARG A 11 -16.40 22.32 -2.31
CA ARG A 11 -15.95 20.93 -2.52
C ARG A 11 -14.48 20.85 -2.94
N LYS A 12 -13.99 21.80 -3.75
CA LYS A 12 -12.57 21.84 -4.14
C LYS A 12 -11.67 22.09 -2.93
N VAL A 13 -12.03 23.07 -2.09
CA VAL A 13 -11.30 23.40 -0.87
C VAL A 13 -11.30 22.21 0.09
N ASP A 14 -12.46 21.59 0.33
CA ASP A 14 -12.59 20.43 1.23
C ASP A 14 -11.74 19.24 0.75
N GLN A 15 -11.74 18.98 -0.56
CA GLN A 15 -10.91 17.92 -1.14
C GLN A 15 -9.41 18.23 -1.04
N ALA A 16 -9.00 19.49 -1.17
CA ALA A 16 -7.61 19.88 -1.00
C ALA A 16 -7.16 19.67 0.45
N MET A 17 -7.96 20.13 1.41
CA MET A 17 -7.69 19.91 2.85
C MET A 17 -7.64 18.42 3.19
N SER A 18 -8.60 17.63 2.72
CA SER A 18 -8.64 16.18 2.94
C SER A 18 -7.40 15.48 2.37
N ARG A 19 -6.95 15.86 1.17
CA ARG A 19 -5.72 15.31 0.57
C ARG A 19 -4.48 15.67 1.38
N SER A 20 -4.37 16.93 1.82
CA SER A 20 -3.24 17.41 2.63
C SER A 20 -3.15 16.69 3.96
N MET A 21 -4.26 16.49 4.66
CA MET A 21 -4.28 15.86 5.99
C MET A 21 -4.15 14.34 5.92
N ASN A 22 -4.87 13.70 4.99
CA ASN A 22 -4.90 12.24 4.91
C ASN A 22 -3.70 11.66 4.16
N GLY A 23 -3.05 12.42 3.27
CA GLY A 23 -1.89 11.96 2.49
C GLY A 23 -0.76 11.43 3.38
N PRO A 24 -0.22 12.24 4.32
CA PRO A 24 0.82 11.80 5.25
C PRO A 24 0.40 10.60 6.10
N ARG A 25 -0.84 10.60 6.63
CA ARG A 25 -1.37 9.48 7.42
C ARG A 25 -1.44 8.18 6.61
N LYS A 26 -1.90 8.24 5.36
CA LYS A 26 -1.95 7.09 4.45
C LYS A 26 -0.55 6.62 4.08
N ALA A 27 0.39 7.53 3.85
CA ALA A 27 1.78 7.19 3.56
C ALA A 27 2.45 6.47 4.75
N ALA A 28 2.26 6.98 5.97
CA ALA A 28 2.74 6.33 7.18
C ALA A 28 2.12 4.94 7.36
N GLU A 29 0.81 4.78 7.11
CA GLU A 29 0.15 3.48 7.20
C GLU A 29 0.67 2.46 6.18
N ARG A 30 0.94 2.89 4.94
CA ARG A 30 1.56 2.03 3.92
C ARG A 30 2.92 1.52 4.39
N LYS A 31 3.80 2.41 4.88
CA LYS A 31 5.10 2.04 5.45
C LYS A 31 4.96 1.04 6.62
N ARG A 32 4.01 1.27 7.52
CA ARG A 32 3.72 0.35 8.64
C ARG A 32 3.21 -1.01 8.15
N ARG A 33 2.34 -1.03 7.13
CA ARG A 33 1.87 -2.27 6.50
C ARG A 33 3.04 -3.03 5.87
N ASP A 34 3.91 -2.36 5.13
CA ASP A 34 5.06 -3.00 4.49
C ASP A 34 6.00 -3.62 5.53
N ALA A 35 6.29 -2.91 6.62
CA ALA A 35 7.06 -3.44 7.74
C ALA A 35 6.39 -4.68 8.37
N ARG A 36 5.07 -4.64 8.62
CA ARG A 36 4.33 -5.80 9.15
C ARG A 36 4.38 -7.00 8.21
N MET A 37 4.18 -6.79 6.90
CA MET A 37 4.20 -7.88 5.92
C MET A 37 5.60 -8.49 5.80
N ARG A 38 6.66 -7.69 5.79
CA ARG A 38 8.05 -8.18 5.84
C ARG A 38 8.31 -9.01 7.10
N ALA A 39 7.85 -8.55 8.27
CA ALA A 39 8.01 -9.29 9.52
C ALA A 39 7.28 -10.64 9.51
N LEU A 40 6.07 -10.70 8.92
CA LEU A 40 5.34 -11.96 8.75
C LEU A 40 6.06 -12.90 7.78
N LEU A 41 6.60 -12.36 6.68
CA LEU A 41 7.33 -13.13 5.68
C LEU A 41 8.60 -13.78 6.24
N GLN A 42 9.31 -13.09 7.15
CA GLN A 42 10.49 -13.64 7.82
C GLN A 42 10.16 -14.79 8.78
N LYS A 43 8.97 -14.76 9.40
CA LYS A 43 8.54 -15.77 10.37
C LYS A 43 7.85 -16.97 9.73
N ALA A 44 7.18 -16.76 8.59
CA ALA A 44 6.37 -17.77 7.93
C ALA A 44 7.17 -18.55 6.88
N LYS A 45 6.80 -19.82 6.69
CA LYS A 45 7.25 -20.65 5.55
C LYS A 45 6.11 -20.75 4.52
N PRO A 46 6.40 -21.01 3.24
CA PRO A 46 5.36 -21.29 2.26
C PRO A 46 4.50 -22.50 2.70
N PRO A 47 3.19 -22.53 2.42
CA PRO A 47 2.41 -21.51 1.70
C PRO A 47 2.06 -20.30 2.57
N TYR A 48 2.19 -19.09 2.03
CA TYR A 48 1.87 -17.86 2.75
C TYR A 48 0.36 -17.60 2.78
N ILE A 49 -0.07 -16.83 3.79
CA ILE A 49 -1.44 -16.34 3.86
C ILE A 49 -1.80 -15.46 2.65
N PRO A 50 -3.08 -15.43 2.21
CA PRO A 50 -3.49 -14.65 1.04
C PRO A 50 -3.09 -13.17 1.10
N ALA A 51 -3.10 -12.56 2.29
CA ALA A 51 -2.70 -11.17 2.48
C ALA A 51 -1.22 -10.91 2.12
N VAL A 52 -0.34 -11.86 2.47
CA VAL A 52 1.10 -11.79 2.13
C VAL A 52 1.30 -12.08 0.64
N ASN A 53 0.55 -13.01 0.06
CA ASN A 53 0.60 -13.29 -1.38
C ASN A 53 0.20 -12.08 -2.23
N CYS A 54 -0.92 -11.43 -1.90
CA CYS A 54 -1.35 -10.21 -2.59
C CYS A 54 -0.33 -9.07 -2.43
N TRP A 55 0.29 -8.96 -1.25
CA TRP A 55 1.34 -7.97 -1.01
C TRP A 55 2.62 -8.28 -1.79
N LEU A 56 3.08 -9.54 -1.82
CA LEU A 56 4.23 -9.99 -2.60
C LEU A 56 4.01 -9.74 -4.10
N ALA A 57 2.82 -10.03 -4.61
CA ALA A 57 2.46 -9.77 -6.00
C ALA A 57 2.54 -8.28 -6.35
N ALA A 58 2.10 -7.41 -5.44
CA ALA A 58 2.22 -5.96 -5.61
C ALA A 58 3.67 -5.46 -5.59
N GLN A 59 4.53 -6.05 -4.73
CA GLN A 59 5.94 -5.64 -4.62
C GLN A 59 6.80 -6.14 -5.77
N LEU A 60 6.55 -7.36 -6.25
CA LEU A 60 7.34 -8.00 -7.32
C LEU A 60 6.76 -7.76 -8.71
N ALA A 61 5.59 -7.12 -8.81
CA ALA A 61 4.82 -6.95 -10.06
C ALA A 61 4.62 -8.28 -10.83
N LYS A 62 4.48 -9.39 -10.09
CA LYS A 62 4.32 -10.75 -10.62
C LYS A 62 3.05 -11.39 -10.04
N PRO A 63 2.33 -12.23 -10.80
CA PRO A 63 1.23 -13.01 -10.23
C PRO A 63 1.77 -14.02 -9.22
N VAL A 64 0.99 -14.30 -8.17
CA VAL A 64 1.40 -15.18 -7.04
C VAL A 64 1.92 -16.53 -7.51
N SER A 65 1.31 -17.11 -8.54
CA SER A 65 1.70 -18.41 -9.11
C SER A 65 3.10 -18.44 -9.74
N LYS A 66 3.67 -17.27 -10.08
CA LYS A 66 5.01 -17.14 -10.68
C LYS A 66 6.06 -16.61 -9.70
N ILE A 67 5.73 -16.47 -8.41
CA ILE A 67 6.67 -15.99 -7.39
C ILE A 67 7.54 -17.16 -6.95
N THR A 68 8.84 -17.03 -7.18
CA THR A 68 9.83 -18.05 -6.81
C THR A 68 10.41 -17.78 -5.41
N PRO A 69 10.93 -18.81 -4.70
CA PRO A 69 11.66 -18.60 -3.45
C PRO A 69 12.84 -17.62 -3.58
N GLU A 70 13.47 -17.57 -4.75
CA GLU A 70 14.56 -16.67 -5.07
C GLU A 70 14.10 -15.20 -5.11
N ASP A 71 12.92 -14.93 -5.69
CA ASP A 71 12.34 -13.60 -5.71
C ASP A 71 12.06 -13.10 -4.28
N VAL A 72 11.57 -13.98 -3.41
CA VAL A 72 11.31 -13.67 -1.99
C VAL A 72 12.61 -13.35 -1.26
N LYS A 73 13.68 -14.13 -1.48
CA LYS A 73 15.00 -13.87 -0.90
C LYS A 73 15.58 -12.54 -1.36
N LYS A 74 15.47 -12.22 -2.65
CA LYS A 74 15.90 -10.92 -3.20
C LYS A 74 15.15 -9.76 -2.55
N LEU A 75 13.84 -9.89 -2.36
CA LEU A 75 13.01 -8.89 -1.69
C LEU A 75 13.45 -8.67 -0.22
N LEU A 76 13.81 -9.73 0.50
CA LEU A 76 14.30 -9.64 1.87
C LEU A 76 15.73 -9.05 1.97
N ALA A 77 16.54 -9.20 0.92
CA ALA A 77 17.89 -8.65 0.84
C ALA A 77 17.92 -7.15 0.45
N ALA A 78 16.94 -6.68 -0.31
CA ALA A 78 16.76 -5.27 -0.66
C ALA A 78 16.31 -4.46 0.58
N LYS A 79 17.29 -3.97 1.34
CA LYS A 79 17.07 -3.21 2.58
C LYS A 79 16.55 -1.81 2.30
#